data_AF-A0A081MYQ7-F1
#
_entry.id   AF-A0A081MYQ7-F1
#
_cell.length_a   1.000
_cell.length_b   1.000
_cell.length_c   1.000
_cell.angle_alpha   90.00
_cell.angle_beta   90.00
_cell.angle_gamma   90.00
#
_symmetry.space_group_name_H-M   'P 1'
#
loop_
_entity.id
_entity.type
_entity.pdbx_description
1 polymer ?
#
loop_
_entity_poly.entity_id
_entity_poly.type
_entity_poly.pdbx_seq_one_letter_code
_entity_poly.pdbx_strand_id
1 'polypeptide(L)'
;MNTMVHSSYNDFTLFCDEQEAIEFLRAGQGNIIQQSEAVAFSQDEGIKLSHLAIELGKPDYAVRQMSRVGRCLIKPVKEMVLNPRIRLGFHHARVIAGYEAGEQEAIAREAIVRRKSVRDLEADKRGFDKRLDKQTERFYQQLSDKFFMATGLNITIVPDNDNKHAGQVMLRYKDLAEFDAIADRLNIDLSED
;
A
#
# COMPACT_ATOMS: atom_id res chain seq x y z
N MET A 1 0.47 30.06 -29.73
CA MET A 1 1.55 29.16 -29.27
C MET A 1 1.82 29.47 -27.82
N ASN A 2 1.25 28.69 -26.89
CA ASN A 2 1.51 28.87 -25.46
C ASN A 2 2.64 27.93 -25.05
N THR A 3 3.76 28.53 -24.70
CA THR A 3 4.96 27.87 -24.20
C THR A 3 4.65 27.32 -22.81
N MET A 4 4.61 25.98 -22.68
CA MET A 4 4.62 25.32 -21.38
C MET A 4 5.92 25.66 -20.66
N VAL A 5 5.82 26.48 -19.62
CA VAL A 5 6.93 26.71 -18.69
C VAL A 5 6.97 25.52 -17.73
N HIS A 6 7.98 24.66 -17.88
CA HIS A 6 8.36 23.70 -16.85
C HIS A 6 9.00 24.46 -15.68
N SER A 7 8.18 24.92 -14.74
CA SER A 7 8.64 25.38 -13.43
C SER A 7 8.53 24.23 -12.43
N SER A 8 9.68 23.82 -11.91
CA SER A 8 9.83 22.81 -10.88
C SER A 8 9.41 23.38 -9.51
N TYR A 9 8.41 22.73 -8.89
CA TYR A 9 7.91 22.90 -7.52
C TYR A 9 7.05 24.15 -7.20
N ASN A 10 5.87 23.87 -6.64
CA ASN A 10 4.96 24.74 -5.88
C ASN A 10 4.11 25.78 -6.63
N ASP A 11 2.92 25.36 -7.07
CA ASP A 11 1.68 25.66 -6.34
C ASP A 11 0.62 24.62 -6.72
N PHE A 12 -0.07 24.08 -5.72
CA PHE A 12 -1.15 23.12 -5.95
C PHE A 12 -2.26 23.80 -6.75
N THR A 13 -2.77 23.12 -7.78
CA THR A 13 -3.56 23.72 -8.87
C THR A 13 -4.65 24.65 -8.34
N LEU A 14 -4.59 25.94 -8.71
CA LEU A 14 -5.65 26.90 -8.41
C LEU A 14 -6.64 26.84 -9.57
N PHE A 15 -7.87 26.37 -9.30
CA PHE A 15 -8.97 26.45 -10.24
C PHE A 15 -9.77 27.73 -9.96
N CYS A 16 -10.17 28.43 -11.01
CA CYS A 16 -11.00 29.62 -10.88
C CYS A 16 -12.47 29.27 -10.64
N ASP A 17 -12.94 28.14 -11.15
CA ASP A 17 -14.30 27.63 -10.99
C ASP A 17 -14.40 26.10 -11.13
N GLU A 18 -15.58 25.56 -10.83
CA GLU A 18 -15.93 24.14 -10.96
C GLU A 18 -15.67 23.60 -12.37
N GLN A 19 -15.97 24.39 -13.41
CA GLN A 19 -15.99 23.93 -14.79
C GLN A 19 -14.56 23.70 -15.28
N GLU A 20 -13.64 24.60 -14.92
CA GLU A 20 -12.21 24.43 -15.15
C GLU A 20 -11.65 23.18 -14.45
N ALA A 21 -12.06 22.92 -13.21
CA ALA A 21 -11.64 21.72 -12.47
C ALA A 21 -12.14 20.42 -13.14
N ILE A 22 -13.39 20.39 -13.60
CA ILE A 22 -13.94 19.24 -14.34
C ILE A 22 -13.23 19.05 -15.67
N GLU A 23 -12.98 20.12 -16.43
CA GLU A 23 -12.27 20.03 -17.71
C GLU A 23 -10.84 19.50 -17.54
N PHE A 24 -10.12 19.99 -16.55
CA PHE A 24 -8.81 19.48 -16.16
C PHE A 24 -8.85 17.97 -15.85
N LEU A 25 -9.86 17.54 -15.07
CA LEU A 25 -10.05 16.13 -14.71
C LEU A 25 -10.42 15.25 -15.93
N ARG A 26 -11.32 15.71 -16.81
CA ARG A 26 -11.72 14.99 -18.03
C ARG A 26 -10.56 14.87 -19.02
N ALA A 27 -9.74 15.91 -19.13
CA ALA A 27 -8.54 15.89 -19.97
C ALA A 27 -7.45 14.96 -19.40
N GLY A 28 -7.61 14.44 -18.19
CA GLY A 28 -6.62 13.60 -17.52
C GLY A 28 -5.31 14.34 -17.25
N GLN A 29 -5.38 15.67 -17.09
CA GLN A 29 -4.20 16.50 -16.91
C GLN A 29 -3.62 16.39 -15.50
N GLY A 30 -2.34 16.71 -15.40
CA GLY A 30 -1.59 16.73 -14.15
C GLY A 30 -1.32 15.37 -13.54
N ASN A 31 -0.55 15.41 -12.46
CA ASN A 31 -0.22 14.23 -11.66
C ASN A 31 -1.39 13.84 -10.74
N ILE A 32 -1.26 12.68 -10.08
CA ILE A 32 -2.32 12.13 -9.25
C ILE A 32 -2.71 13.01 -8.05
N ILE A 33 -1.77 13.82 -7.53
CA ILE A 33 -2.05 14.76 -6.44
C ILE A 33 -2.88 15.94 -6.97
N GLN A 34 -2.49 16.51 -8.11
CA GLN A 34 -3.24 17.60 -8.75
C GLN A 34 -4.67 17.16 -9.11
N GLN A 35 -4.84 15.94 -9.63
CA GLN A 35 -6.17 15.39 -9.88
C GLN A 35 -6.97 15.17 -8.58
N SER A 36 -6.31 14.76 -7.51
CA SER A 36 -6.95 14.61 -6.19
C SER A 36 -7.41 15.95 -5.62
N GLU A 37 -6.62 17.00 -5.82
CA GLU A 37 -6.95 18.36 -5.41
C GLU A 37 -8.06 18.97 -6.26
N ALA A 38 -8.09 18.71 -7.57
CA ALA A 38 -9.20 19.12 -8.43
C ALA A 38 -10.53 18.48 -8.01
N VAL A 39 -10.50 17.19 -7.63
CA VAL A 39 -11.69 16.51 -7.07
C VAL A 39 -12.10 17.12 -5.73
N ALA A 40 -11.12 17.46 -4.86
CA ALA A 40 -11.40 18.11 -3.58
C ALA A 40 -12.02 19.50 -3.75
N PHE A 41 -11.44 20.32 -4.62
CA PHE A 41 -11.94 21.65 -4.98
C PHE A 41 -13.37 21.58 -5.51
N SER A 42 -13.60 20.70 -6.50
CA SER A 42 -14.94 20.45 -7.07
C SER A 42 -15.97 20.09 -6.00
N GLN A 43 -15.57 19.30 -5.00
CA GLN A 43 -16.46 18.95 -3.89
C GLN A 43 -16.74 20.13 -2.96
N ASP A 44 -15.73 20.97 -2.70
CA ASP A 44 -15.88 22.17 -1.86
C ASP A 44 -16.75 23.24 -2.53
N GLU A 45 -16.79 23.29 -3.87
CA GLU A 45 -17.74 24.07 -4.68
C GLU A 45 -19.17 23.48 -4.69
N GLY A 46 -19.40 22.35 -4.01
CA GLY A 46 -20.73 21.77 -3.80
C GLY A 46 -21.08 20.60 -4.72
N ILE A 47 -20.16 20.16 -5.59
CA ILE A 47 -20.41 19.02 -6.46
C ILE A 47 -20.38 17.72 -5.66
N LYS A 48 -21.40 16.89 -5.85
CA LYS A 48 -21.43 15.55 -5.24
C LYS A 48 -20.39 14.65 -5.89
N LEU A 49 -19.62 13.93 -5.06
CA LEU A 49 -18.63 12.96 -5.54
C LEU A 49 -19.22 11.88 -6.47
N SER A 50 -20.48 11.50 -6.26
CA SER A 50 -21.19 10.57 -7.13
C SER A 50 -21.42 11.13 -8.54
N HIS A 51 -21.61 12.44 -8.66
CA HIS A 51 -21.72 13.11 -9.94
C HIS A 51 -20.37 13.13 -10.65
N LEU A 52 -19.30 13.51 -9.93
CA LEU A 52 -17.92 13.43 -10.45
C LEU A 52 -17.54 12.00 -10.87
N ALA A 53 -18.00 10.97 -10.17
CA ALA A 53 -17.76 9.58 -10.56
C ALA A 53 -18.35 9.24 -11.94
N ILE A 54 -19.59 9.68 -12.20
CA ILE A 54 -20.26 9.52 -13.50
C ILE A 54 -19.50 10.32 -14.56
N GLU A 55 -19.21 11.58 -14.28
CA GLU A 55 -18.55 12.50 -15.22
C GLU A 55 -17.14 12.04 -15.64
N LEU A 56 -16.41 11.42 -14.72
CA LEU A 56 -15.05 10.94 -14.96
C LEU A 56 -15.01 9.47 -15.44
N GLY A 57 -16.15 8.78 -15.49
CA GLY A 57 -16.21 7.35 -15.77
C GLY A 57 -15.40 6.51 -14.77
N LYS A 58 -15.32 6.95 -13.51
CA LYS A 58 -14.54 6.30 -12.44
C LYS A 58 -15.48 5.66 -11.42
N PRO A 59 -15.07 4.56 -10.77
CA PRO A 59 -15.81 4.02 -9.64
C PRO A 59 -15.93 5.08 -8.54
N ASP A 60 -17.10 5.18 -7.93
CA ASP A 60 -17.37 6.16 -6.86
C ASP A 60 -16.37 6.04 -5.70
N TYR A 61 -15.96 4.82 -5.35
CA TYR A 61 -14.88 4.59 -4.39
C TYR A 61 -13.58 5.32 -4.77
N ALA A 62 -13.16 5.28 -6.04
CA ALA A 62 -11.93 5.92 -6.49
C ALA A 62 -11.99 7.44 -6.32
N VAL A 63 -13.13 8.06 -6.69
CA VAL A 63 -13.34 9.50 -6.54
C VAL A 63 -13.36 9.91 -5.06
N ARG A 64 -13.96 9.11 -4.17
CA ARG A 64 -13.88 9.35 -2.71
C ARG A 64 -12.44 9.33 -2.20
N GLN A 65 -11.60 8.40 -2.68
CA GLN A 65 -10.20 8.35 -2.26
C GLN A 65 -9.39 9.53 -2.81
N MET A 66 -9.66 9.95 -4.04
CA MET A 66 -9.07 11.17 -4.62
C MET A 66 -9.44 12.41 -3.81
N SER A 67 -10.73 12.61 -3.52
CA SER A 67 -11.19 13.69 -2.62
C SER A 67 -10.47 13.66 -1.27
N ARG A 68 -10.41 12.49 -0.61
CA ARG A 68 -9.72 12.33 0.67
C ARG A 68 -8.25 12.74 0.59
N VAL A 69 -7.54 12.27 -0.44
CA VAL A 69 -6.11 12.60 -0.63
C VAL A 69 -5.93 14.10 -0.88
N GLY A 70 -6.78 14.72 -1.71
CA GLY A 70 -6.70 16.15 -1.98
C GLY A 70 -6.90 17.01 -0.73
N ARG A 71 -7.94 16.68 0.07
CA ARG A 71 -8.35 17.45 1.27
C ARG A 71 -7.47 17.21 2.50
N CYS A 72 -7.10 15.96 2.75
CA CYS A 72 -6.58 15.56 4.06
C CYS A 72 -5.06 15.35 4.08
N LEU A 73 -4.42 15.12 2.93
CA LEU A 73 -2.99 14.85 2.89
C LEU A 73 -2.19 16.15 3.02
N ILE A 74 -1.27 16.21 3.98
CA ILE A 74 -0.43 17.40 4.19
C ILE A 74 0.57 17.61 3.05
N LYS A 75 0.96 18.87 2.82
CA LYS A 75 1.90 19.30 1.77
C LYS A 75 3.21 18.48 1.76
N PRO A 76 3.91 18.26 2.88
CA PRO A 76 5.15 17.47 2.88
C PRO A 76 4.95 16.06 2.31
N VAL A 77 3.83 15.40 2.60
CA VAL A 77 3.56 14.05 2.11
C VAL A 77 3.16 14.07 0.63
N LYS A 78 2.42 15.09 0.18
CA LYS A 78 2.15 15.32 -1.25
C LYS A 78 3.46 15.42 -2.04
N GLU A 79 4.42 16.20 -1.54
CA GLU A 79 5.76 16.33 -2.16
C GLU A 79 6.52 14.99 -2.19
N MET A 80 6.43 14.17 -1.13
CA MET A 80 7.03 12.83 -1.12
C MET A 80 6.40 11.90 -2.16
N VAL A 81 5.09 11.98 -2.38
CA VAL A 81 4.38 11.17 -3.39
C VAL A 81 4.78 11.56 -4.81
N LEU A 82 5.02 12.85 -5.05
CA LEU A 82 5.44 13.37 -6.35
C LEU A 82 6.90 13.11 -6.68
N ASN A 83 7.72 12.74 -5.69
CA ASN A 83 9.13 12.49 -5.90
C ASN A 83 9.36 11.12 -6.56
N PRO A 84 9.83 11.05 -7.82
CA PRO A 84 10.00 9.79 -8.53
C PRO A 84 11.10 8.90 -7.94
N ARG A 85 11.96 9.44 -7.06
CA ARG A 85 13.00 8.67 -6.35
C ARG A 85 12.47 7.97 -5.11
N ILE A 86 11.25 8.32 -4.65
CA ILE A 86 10.63 7.77 -3.45
C ILE A 86 9.55 6.78 -3.86
N ARG A 87 9.56 5.58 -3.29
CA ARG A 87 8.51 4.56 -3.52
C ARG A 87 7.27 4.82 -2.65
N LEU A 88 6.67 6.01 -2.77
CA LEU A 88 5.45 6.38 -2.06
C LEU A 88 4.32 6.70 -3.05
N GLY A 89 3.68 5.67 -3.60
CA GLY A 89 2.61 5.85 -4.59
C GLY A 89 1.26 6.27 -4.01
N PHE A 90 0.29 6.54 -4.88
CA PHE A 90 -1.08 6.98 -4.52
C PHE A 90 -1.78 6.08 -3.49
N HIS A 91 -1.59 4.77 -3.56
CA HIS A 91 -2.18 3.85 -2.59
C HIS A 91 -1.64 4.05 -1.17
N HIS A 92 -0.36 4.42 -1.00
CA HIS A 92 0.18 4.79 0.31
C HIS A 92 -0.41 6.13 0.76
N ALA A 93 -0.47 7.11 -0.16
CA ALA A 93 -1.06 8.42 0.09
C ALA A 93 -2.50 8.30 0.61
N ARG A 94 -3.32 7.41 0.04
CA ARG A 94 -4.69 7.11 0.48
C ARG A 94 -4.76 6.68 1.94
N VAL A 95 -3.85 5.81 2.36
CA VAL A 95 -3.84 5.29 3.74
C VAL A 95 -3.37 6.38 4.70
N ILE A 96 -2.30 7.09 4.32
CA ILE A 96 -1.69 8.19 5.10
C ILE A 96 -2.67 9.35 5.27
N ALA A 97 -3.44 9.71 4.25
CA ALA A 97 -4.49 10.75 4.28
C ALA A 97 -5.63 10.44 5.26
N GLY A 98 -5.58 9.32 5.96
CA GLY A 98 -6.52 9.01 7.01
C GLY A 98 -5.93 8.91 8.41
N TYR A 99 -4.69 9.33 8.60
CA TYR A 99 -4.13 9.65 9.91
C TYR A 99 -4.29 11.14 10.22
N GLU A 100 -4.15 11.49 11.50
CA GLU A 100 -4.15 12.88 11.93
C GLU A 100 -3.00 13.66 11.27
N ALA A 101 -3.25 14.93 10.91
CA ALA A 101 -2.30 15.73 10.12
C ALA A 101 -0.90 15.78 10.74
N GLY A 102 -0.79 15.80 12.07
CA GLY A 102 0.49 15.82 12.80
C GLY A 102 1.29 14.51 12.71
N GLU A 103 0.65 13.39 12.36
CA GLU A 103 1.30 12.07 12.28
C GLU A 103 1.71 11.70 10.84
N GLN A 104 1.08 12.31 9.84
CA GLN A 104 1.19 11.90 8.44
C GLN A 104 2.63 11.92 7.93
N GLU A 105 3.42 12.95 8.26
CA GLU A 105 4.82 13.04 7.81
C GLU A 105 5.67 11.94 8.45
N ALA A 106 5.51 11.71 9.75
CA ALA A 106 6.26 10.68 10.46
C ALA A 106 5.97 9.29 9.89
N ILE A 107 4.69 8.99 9.63
CA ILE A 107 4.25 7.72 9.03
C ILE A 107 4.77 7.58 7.61
N ALA A 108 4.72 8.64 6.79
CA ALA A 108 5.25 8.62 5.43
C ALA A 108 6.76 8.33 5.43
N ARG A 109 7.53 9.00 6.30
CA ARG A 109 8.97 8.77 6.46
C ARG A 109 9.25 7.34 6.91
N GLU A 110 8.51 6.83 7.89
CA GLU A 110 8.65 5.46 8.35
C GLU A 110 8.37 4.45 7.23
N ALA A 111 7.31 4.68 6.44
CA ALA A 111 6.95 3.83 5.31
C ALA A 111 8.07 3.74 4.28
N ILE A 112 8.72 4.87 3.98
CA ILE A 112 9.85 4.95 3.04
C ILE A 112 11.07 4.20 3.59
N VAL A 113 11.45 4.48 4.84
CA VAL A 113 12.65 3.90 5.47
C VAL A 113 12.51 2.39 5.63
N ARG A 114 11.33 1.93 6.09
CA ARG A 114 11.05 0.51 6.33
C ARG A 114 10.52 -0.23 5.10
N ARG A 115 10.37 0.46 3.96
CA ARG A 115 9.78 -0.06 2.72
C ARG A 115 8.41 -0.74 2.97
N LYS A 116 7.59 -0.12 3.82
CA LYS A 116 6.24 -0.64 4.14
C LYS A 116 5.41 -0.71 2.87
N SER A 117 4.74 -1.83 2.67
CA SER A 117 3.70 -1.95 1.67
C SER A 117 2.44 -1.20 2.10
N VAL A 118 1.51 -0.99 1.16
CA VAL A 118 0.18 -0.46 1.46
C VAL A 118 -0.53 -1.31 2.52
N ARG A 119 -0.36 -2.64 2.44
CA ARG A 119 -0.97 -3.58 3.40
C ARG A 119 -0.42 -3.40 4.81
N ASP A 120 0.88 -3.15 4.94
CA ASP A 120 1.50 -2.90 6.25
C ASP A 120 0.95 -1.62 6.88
N LEU A 121 0.83 -0.54 6.10
CA LEU A 121 0.22 0.71 6.57
C LEU A 121 -1.27 0.54 6.94
N GLU A 122 -2.04 -0.22 6.16
CA GLU A 122 -3.43 -0.51 6.49
C GLU A 122 -3.56 -1.36 7.76
N ALA A 123 -2.61 -2.26 8.03
CA ALA A 123 -2.54 -3.04 9.26
C ALA A 123 -2.21 -2.15 10.47
N ASP A 124 -1.17 -1.33 10.37
CA ASP A 124 -0.76 -0.38 11.41
C ASP A 124 -1.94 0.51 11.82
N LYS A 125 -2.66 1.05 10.82
CA LYS A 125 -3.80 1.94 11.04
C LYS A 125 -4.97 1.27 11.76
N ARG A 126 -5.24 -0.01 11.46
CA ARG A 126 -6.33 -0.77 12.07
C ARG A 126 -6.01 -1.20 13.51
N GLY A 127 -4.85 -0.80 14.06
CA GLY A 127 -4.37 -1.30 15.33
C GLY A 127 -4.04 -2.80 15.27
N PHE A 128 -3.90 -3.36 14.06
CA PHE A 128 -3.33 -4.68 13.87
C PHE A 128 -1.81 -4.54 13.97
N ASP A 129 -1.33 -4.19 15.16
CA ASP A 129 0.05 -4.45 15.54
C ASP A 129 0.20 -5.97 15.70
N LYS A 130 0.28 -6.63 14.54
CA LYS A 130 0.45 -8.08 14.40
C LYS A 130 1.87 -8.38 13.94
N ARG A 131 2.83 -7.59 14.40
CA ARG A 131 4.14 -8.18 14.61
C ARG A 131 3.96 -9.06 15.84
N LEU A 132 4.06 -10.36 15.64
CA LEU A 132 4.44 -11.27 16.73
C LEU A 132 5.49 -10.53 17.55
N ASP A 133 5.36 -10.52 18.87
CA ASP A 133 6.41 -9.91 19.68
C ASP A 133 7.76 -10.52 19.25
N LYS A 134 8.85 -9.75 19.34
CA LYS A 134 10.16 -10.18 18.84
C LYS A 134 10.62 -11.50 19.47
N GLN A 135 10.11 -11.86 20.65
CA GLN A 135 10.42 -13.12 21.31
C GLN A 135 9.70 -14.29 20.64
N THR A 136 8.44 -14.11 20.27
CA THR A 136 7.65 -15.07 19.48
C THR A 136 8.21 -15.26 18.08
N GLU A 137 8.59 -14.18 17.38
CA GLU A 137 9.25 -14.28 16.06
C GLU A 137 10.58 -15.06 16.16
N ARG A 138 11.42 -14.74 17.17
CA ARG A 138 12.66 -15.47 17.43
C ARG A 138 12.42 -16.94 17.78
N PHE A 139 11.37 -17.23 18.54
CA PHE A 139 11.01 -18.61 18.88
C PHE A 139 10.72 -19.44 17.63
N TYR A 140 9.87 -18.94 16.72
CA TYR A 140 9.54 -19.66 15.49
C TYR A 140 10.71 -19.77 14.52
N GLN A 141 11.61 -18.77 14.49
CA GLN A 141 12.86 -18.87 13.76
C GLN A 141 13.78 -19.98 14.31
N GLN A 142 14.00 -20.00 15.63
CA GLN A 142 14.79 -21.05 16.28
C GLN A 142 14.18 -22.44 16.08
N LEU A 143 12.85 -22.52 16.07
CA LEU A 143 12.15 -23.77 15.82
C LEU A 143 12.36 -24.24 14.38
N SER A 144 12.28 -23.32 13.40
CA SER A 144 12.58 -23.58 11.99
C SER A 144 14.02 -24.10 11.81
N ASP A 145 15.00 -23.47 12.48
CA ASP A 145 16.40 -23.91 12.46
C ASP A 145 16.58 -25.31 13.05
N LYS A 146 15.88 -25.64 14.15
CA LYS A 146 15.89 -26.99 14.74
C LYS A 146 15.30 -28.02 13.80
N PHE A 147 14.21 -27.70 13.11
CA PHE A 147 13.62 -28.58 12.11
C PHE A 147 14.59 -28.84 10.96
N PHE A 148 15.27 -27.80 10.47
CA PHE A 148 16.29 -27.94 9.44
C PHE A 148 17.46 -28.81 9.91
N MET A 149 17.98 -28.60 11.13
CA MET A 149 19.06 -29.43 11.68
C MET A 149 18.64 -30.90 11.87
N ALA A 150 17.38 -31.16 12.24
CA ALA A 150 16.89 -32.52 12.49
C ALA A 150 16.52 -33.28 11.21
N THR A 151 15.97 -32.59 10.21
CA THR A 151 15.35 -33.21 9.02
C THR A 151 16.11 -32.94 7.73
N GLY A 152 16.99 -31.93 7.71
CA GLY A 152 17.60 -31.37 6.51
C GLY A 152 16.63 -30.54 5.66
N LEU A 153 15.37 -30.41 6.06
CA LEU A 153 14.33 -29.74 5.29
C LEU A 153 14.21 -28.26 5.66
N ASN A 154 14.11 -27.40 4.65
CA ASN A 154 13.89 -25.98 4.86
C ASN A 154 12.41 -25.70 5.19
N ILE A 155 12.10 -25.75 6.48
CA ILE A 155 10.76 -25.55 7.03
C ILE A 155 10.65 -24.13 7.57
N THR A 156 9.66 -23.38 7.13
CA THR A 156 9.28 -22.07 7.70
C THR A 156 7.97 -22.20 8.45
N ILE A 157 7.95 -21.81 9.72
CA ILE A 157 6.73 -21.80 10.53
C ILE A 157 6.23 -20.36 10.66
N VAL A 158 5.04 -20.11 10.14
CA VAL A 158 4.38 -18.81 10.16
C VAL A 158 3.12 -18.93 11.02
N PRO A 159 3.13 -18.49 12.28
CA PRO A 159 1.93 -18.53 13.11
C PRO A 159 0.86 -17.61 12.53
N ASP A 160 -0.41 -17.96 12.77
CA ASP A 160 -1.54 -17.15 12.38
C ASP A 160 -1.65 -15.98 13.36
N ASN A 161 -1.68 -14.76 12.81
CA ASN A 161 -1.71 -13.57 13.62
C ASN A 161 -3.08 -13.35 14.30
N ASP A 162 -4.16 -13.93 13.78
CA ASP A 162 -5.55 -13.83 14.27
C ASP A 162 -5.91 -14.97 15.23
N ASN A 163 -5.29 -16.15 15.06
CA ASN A 163 -5.58 -17.32 15.87
C ASN A 163 -4.30 -17.92 16.46
N LYS A 164 -4.16 -17.81 17.79
CA LYS A 164 -3.00 -18.32 18.57
C LYS A 164 -2.78 -19.83 18.46
N HIS A 165 -3.78 -20.57 17.98
CA HIS A 165 -3.74 -22.01 17.78
C HIS A 165 -3.63 -22.41 16.30
N ALA A 166 -3.53 -21.43 15.40
CA ALA A 166 -3.37 -21.68 13.98
C ALA A 166 -2.03 -21.14 13.47
N GLY A 167 -1.63 -21.64 12.32
CA GLY A 167 -0.40 -21.26 11.66
C GLY A 167 -0.22 -22.06 10.39
N GLN A 168 0.80 -21.70 9.63
CA GLN A 168 1.19 -22.36 8.41
C GLN A 168 2.61 -22.89 8.56
N VAL A 169 2.82 -24.09 8.06
CA VAL A 169 4.14 -24.69 7.91
C VAL A 169 4.41 -24.76 6.41
N MET A 170 5.45 -24.07 5.96
CA MET A 170 5.85 -24.06 4.55
C MET A 170 7.14 -24.84 4.38
N LEU A 171 7.14 -25.79 3.46
CA LEU A 171 8.33 -26.52 3.02
C LEU A 171 8.80 -25.92 1.69
N ARG A 172 10.07 -25.51 1.62
CA ARG A 172 10.68 -25.05 0.37
C ARG A 172 11.68 -26.08 -0.14
N TYR A 173 11.55 -26.44 -1.40
CA TYR A 173 12.50 -27.25 -2.15
C TYR A 173 13.08 -26.42 -3.31
N LYS A 174 14.30 -26.74 -3.74
CA LYS A 174 15.02 -26.04 -4.83
C LYS A 174 14.84 -26.72 -6.18
N ASP A 175 14.62 -28.03 -6.18
CA ASP A 175 14.50 -28.88 -7.37
C ASP A 175 13.58 -30.07 -7.09
N LEU A 176 13.23 -30.81 -8.15
CA LEU A 176 12.33 -31.97 -8.05
C LEU A 176 12.92 -33.11 -7.22
N ALA A 177 14.24 -33.30 -7.24
CA ALA A 177 14.88 -34.36 -6.43
C ALA A 177 14.73 -34.09 -4.92
N GLU A 178 14.79 -32.81 -4.51
CA GLU A 178 14.53 -32.42 -3.13
C GLU A 178 13.04 -32.55 -2.77
N PHE A 179 12.13 -32.34 -3.72
CA PHE A 179 10.70 -32.60 -3.52
C PHE A 179 10.41 -34.09 -3.32
N ASP A 180 10.96 -34.96 -4.17
CA ASP A 180 10.81 -36.42 -4.03
C ASP A 180 11.35 -36.89 -2.68
N ALA A 181 12.52 -36.38 -2.28
CA ALA A 181 13.11 -36.67 -0.99
C ALA A 181 12.29 -36.11 0.21
N ILE A 182 11.45 -35.10 0.00
CA ILE A 182 10.47 -34.64 1.00
C ILE A 182 9.28 -35.60 1.04
N ALA A 183 8.73 -35.98 -0.11
CA ALA A 183 7.61 -36.92 -0.21
C ALA A 183 7.95 -38.28 0.41
N ASP A 184 9.11 -38.83 0.10
CA ASP A 184 9.63 -40.07 0.69
C ASP A 184 9.71 -40.00 2.22
N ARG A 185 10.22 -38.88 2.76
CA ARG A 185 10.32 -38.65 4.22
C ARG A 185 8.95 -38.48 4.89
N LEU A 186 7.97 -37.99 4.15
CA LEU A 186 6.58 -37.88 4.58
C LEU A 186 5.78 -39.17 4.32
N ASN A 187 6.43 -40.21 3.78
CA ASN A 187 5.82 -41.47 3.41
C ASN A 187 4.64 -41.29 2.44
N ILE A 188 4.80 -40.38 1.49
CA ILE A 188 3.87 -40.10 0.40
C ILE A 188 4.37 -40.81 -0.84
N ASP A 189 3.55 -41.71 -1.38
CA ASP A 189 3.84 -42.39 -2.64
C ASP A 189 3.51 -41.45 -3.81
N LEU A 190 4.51 -41.17 -4.64
CA LEU A 190 4.39 -40.35 -5.85
C LEU A 190 4.16 -41.19 -7.11
N SER A 191 4.04 -42.53 -6.99
CA SER A 191 3.95 -43.44 -8.14
C SER A 191 2.54 -43.60 -8.73
N GLU A 192 1.54 -42.88 -8.20
CA GLU A 192 0.19 -42.79 -8.76
C GLU A 192 -0.22 -41.33 -8.99
N ASP A 193 0.21 -40.76 -10.11
CA ASP A 193 -0.50 -39.76 -10.95
C ASP A 193 0.23 -39.52 -12.29
#